data_AF-A0A8X8G941-F1
#
_entry.id   AF-A0A8X8G941-F1
#
_cell.length_a   1.000
_cell.length_b   1.000
_cell.length_c   1.000
_cell.angle_alpha   90.00
_cell.angle_beta   90.00
_cell.angle_gamma   90.00
#
_symmetry.space_group_name_H-M   'P 1'
#
loop_
_entity.id
_entity.type
_entity.pdbx_description
1 polymer ?
#
loop_
_entity_poly.entity_id
_entity_poly.type
_entity_poly.pdbx_seq_one_letter_code
_entity_poly.pdbx_strand_id
1 'polypeptide(L)'
;MEHTANRMMPADALVIFGVTGDLVHKMIFPALYAMAKHRVLNVPVVGVAGSKLSLAQLRKRAKDSIKQTGKIDDRDALEHLLSLLQYVGGDYNDLETFKALKQTLGDAQHPAHYLAIPPALFAKVIKGLGS
;
A
#
# COMPACT_ATOMS: atom_id res chain seq x y z
N MET A 1 21.72 -31.56 -15.17
CA MET A 1 21.95 -30.46 -14.21
C MET A 1 20.83 -29.47 -14.45
N GLU A 2 19.86 -29.45 -13.55
CA GLU A 2 18.66 -28.64 -13.66
C GLU A 2 19.03 -27.23 -13.21
N HIS A 3 18.98 -26.26 -14.13
CA HIS A 3 19.11 -24.86 -13.77
C HIS A 3 17.92 -24.52 -12.88
N THR A 4 18.15 -24.40 -11.58
CA THR A 4 17.22 -23.74 -10.65
C THR A 4 17.04 -22.32 -11.17
N ALA A 5 16.01 -22.11 -11.98
CA ALA A 5 15.48 -20.79 -12.22
C ALA A 5 15.25 -20.19 -10.83
N ASN A 6 15.97 -19.12 -10.50
CA ASN A 6 15.75 -18.34 -9.31
C ASN A 6 14.29 -17.88 -9.36
N ARG A 7 13.38 -18.65 -8.76
CA ARG A 7 11.94 -18.39 -8.79
C ARG A 7 11.74 -17.21 -7.87
N MET A 8 11.82 -16.01 -8.44
CA MET A 8 11.58 -14.77 -7.72
C MET A 8 10.22 -14.90 -7.05
N MET A 9 10.22 -14.92 -5.72
CA MET A 9 8.98 -15.04 -4.96
C MET A 9 8.21 -13.74 -5.16
N PRO A 10 6.94 -13.80 -5.62
CA PRO A 10 6.14 -12.59 -5.77
C PRO A 10 5.90 -11.97 -4.39
N ALA A 11 5.72 -10.65 -4.37
CA ALA A 11 5.34 -9.97 -3.14
C ALA A 11 3.98 -10.48 -2.64
N ASP A 12 3.86 -10.68 -1.33
CA ASP A 12 2.64 -11.17 -0.66
C ASP A 12 1.90 -10.07 0.12
N ALA A 13 2.44 -8.85 0.12
CA ALA A 13 1.79 -7.62 0.55
C ALA A 13 2.42 -6.40 -0.15
N LEU A 14 1.67 -5.30 -0.23
CA LEU A 14 2.16 -4.01 -0.71
C LEU A 14 2.01 -2.96 0.39
N VAL A 15 3.11 -2.37 0.84
CA VAL A 15 3.13 -1.27 1.82
C VAL A 15 3.37 0.04 1.08
N ILE A 16 2.52 1.04 1.28
CA ILE A 16 2.66 2.37 0.66
C ILE A 16 2.88 3.40 1.78
N PHE A 17 4.11 3.87 1.93
CA PHE A 17 4.40 5.01 2.80
C PHE A 17 4.00 6.31 2.11
N GLY A 18 3.39 7.23 2.85
CA GLY A 18 2.86 8.46 2.30
C GLY A 18 1.55 8.26 1.55
N VAL A 19 0.73 7.29 1.97
CA VAL A 19 -0.54 6.92 1.30
C VAL A 19 -1.53 8.08 1.14
N THR A 20 -1.38 9.15 1.91
CA THR A 20 -2.21 10.36 1.83
C THR A 20 -1.68 11.41 0.85
N GLY A 21 -0.47 11.24 0.32
CA GLY A 21 0.18 12.19 -0.57
C GLY A 21 -0.46 12.29 -1.96
N ASP A 22 -0.11 13.36 -2.67
CA ASP A 22 -0.65 13.67 -3.99
C ASP A 22 -0.30 12.63 -5.06
N LEU A 23 0.91 12.06 -5.03
CA LEU A 23 1.30 11.00 -5.97
C LEU A 23 0.37 9.79 -5.82
N VAL A 24 0.04 9.42 -4.59
CA VAL A 24 -0.83 8.28 -4.31
C VAL A 24 -2.24 8.56 -4.80
N HIS A 25 -2.73 9.78 -4.53
CA HIS A 25 -4.06 10.23 -4.98
C HIS A 25 -4.17 10.37 -6.50
N LYS A 26 -3.13 10.80 -7.20
CA LYS A 26 -3.21 11.05 -8.66
C LYS A 26 -2.85 9.83 -9.51
N MET A 27 -1.99 8.94 -9.01
CA MET A 27 -1.38 7.88 -9.82
C MET A 27 -1.51 6.49 -9.22
N ILE A 28 -1.23 6.32 -7.91
CA ILE A 28 -1.14 4.98 -7.32
C ILE A 28 -2.52 4.35 -7.10
N PHE A 29 -3.50 5.04 -6.52
CA PHE A 29 -4.85 4.47 -6.40
C PHE A 29 -5.50 4.13 -7.75
N PRO A 30 -5.39 4.96 -8.81
CA PRO A 30 -5.85 4.58 -10.14
C PRO A 30 -5.12 3.36 -10.71
N ALA A 31 -3.80 3.25 -10.49
CA ALA A 31 -3.03 2.09 -10.92
C ALA A 31 -3.46 0.81 -10.18
N LEU A 32 -3.69 0.88 -8.86
CA LEU A 32 -4.20 -0.25 -8.07
C LEU A 32 -5.60 -0.67 -8.54
N TYR A 33 -6.46 0.28 -8.91
CA TYR A 33 -7.76 -0.03 -9.48
C TYR A 33 -7.63 -0.74 -10.84
N ALA A 34 -6.73 -0.29 -11.71
CA ALA A 34 -6.44 -0.98 -12.96
C ALA A 34 -5.93 -2.42 -12.71
N MET A 35 -5.04 -2.61 -11.73
CA MET A 35 -4.57 -3.94 -11.33
C MET A 35 -5.71 -4.83 -10.79
N ALA A 36 -6.64 -4.27 -10.02
CA ALA A 36 -7.82 -4.99 -9.55
C ALA A 36 -8.74 -5.39 -10.72
N LYS A 37 -8.96 -4.51 -11.71
CA LYS A 37 -9.70 -4.83 -12.94
C LYS A 37 -9.06 -5.97 -13.73
N HIS A 38 -7.74 -6.01 -13.76
CA HIS A 38 -6.99 -7.09 -14.40
C HIS A 38 -6.84 -8.35 -13.52
N ARG A 39 -7.43 -8.38 -12.31
CA ARG A 39 -7.37 -9.50 -11.35
C ARG A 39 -5.95 -9.90 -10.94
N VAL A 40 -5.01 -8.95 -10.99
CA VAL A 40 -3.61 -9.15 -10.59
C VAL A 40 -3.28 -8.54 -9.22
N LEU A 41 -4.18 -7.73 -8.65
CA LEU A 41 -4.07 -7.26 -7.27
C LEU A 41 -4.77 -8.25 -6.33
N ASN A 42 -4.00 -9.15 -5.73
CA ASN A 42 -4.51 -10.23 -4.88
C ASN A 42 -3.87 -10.29 -3.49
N VAL A 43 -3.17 -9.21 -3.10
CA VAL A 43 -2.43 -9.11 -1.84
C VAL A 43 -2.91 -7.90 -1.04
N PRO A 44 -2.78 -7.90 0.30
CA PRO A 44 -3.10 -6.75 1.12
C PRO A 44 -2.32 -5.50 0.70
N VAL A 45 -2.98 -4.34 0.75
CA VAL A 45 -2.36 -3.03 0.50
C VAL A 45 -2.42 -2.21 1.78
N VAL A 46 -1.29 -2.06 2.46
CA VAL A 46 -1.16 -1.35 3.73
C VAL A 46 -0.69 0.08 3.47
N GLY A 47 -1.58 1.05 3.69
CA GLY A 47 -1.20 2.46 3.65
C GLY A 47 -0.58 2.90 4.98
N VAL A 48 0.55 3.61 4.94
CA VAL A 48 1.19 4.19 6.13
C VAL A 48 1.30 5.71 5.95
N ALA A 49 0.87 6.49 6.94
CA ALA A 49 1.05 7.94 6.96
C ALA A 49 0.88 8.53 8.37
N GLY A 50 1.49 9.70 8.62
CA GLY A 50 1.36 10.42 9.90
C GLY A 50 0.01 11.09 10.15
N SER A 51 -0.86 11.17 9.14
CA SER A 51 -2.21 11.71 9.29
C SER A 51 -3.09 10.83 10.18
N LYS A 52 -3.96 11.42 11.01
CA LYS A 52 -4.98 10.67 11.76
C LYS A 52 -6.19 10.37 10.88
N LEU A 53 -6.06 9.42 9.96
CA LEU A 53 -7.17 8.92 9.14
C LEU A 53 -7.71 7.59 9.67
N SER A 54 -9.00 7.35 9.52
CA SER A 54 -9.58 6.03 9.64
C SER A 54 -9.46 5.26 8.32
N LEU A 55 -9.53 3.92 8.38
CA LEU A 55 -9.57 3.09 7.17
C LEU A 55 -10.75 3.46 6.26
N ALA A 56 -11.90 3.82 6.83
CA ALA A 56 -13.06 4.29 6.06
C ALA A 56 -12.76 5.59 5.29
N GLN A 57 -12.02 6.52 5.90
CA GLN A 57 -11.57 7.74 5.22
C GLN A 57 -10.54 7.44 4.12
N LEU A 58 -9.62 6.49 4.33
CA LEU A 58 -8.68 6.05 3.30
C LEU A 58 -9.43 5.44 2.10
N ARG A 59 -10.39 4.55 2.35
CA ARG A 59 -11.23 3.96 1.30
C ARG A 59 -12.00 5.02 0.52
N LYS A 60 -12.56 6.02 1.21
CA LYS A 60 -13.20 7.17 0.56
C LYS A 60 -12.23 7.92 -0.34
N ARG A 61 -11.01 8.21 0.16
CA ARG A 61 -9.97 8.90 -0.63
C ARG A 61 -9.56 8.11 -1.87
N ALA A 62 -9.39 6.79 -1.77
CA ALA A 62 -9.10 5.93 -2.90
C ALA A 62 -10.23 5.97 -3.95
N LYS A 63 -11.48 5.87 -3.51
CA LYS A 63 -12.66 5.99 -4.39
C LYS A 63 -12.73 7.35 -5.09
N ASP A 64 -12.47 8.43 -4.35
CA ASP A 64 -12.50 9.79 -4.91
C ASP A 64 -11.35 10.01 -5.90
N SER A 65 -10.16 9.49 -5.62
CA SER A 65 -9.02 9.47 -6.55
C SER A 65 -9.36 8.81 -7.89
N ILE A 66 -9.95 7.61 -7.85
CA ILE A 66 -10.31 6.87 -9.08
C ILE A 66 -11.38 7.62 -9.88
N LYS A 67 -12.36 8.23 -9.21
CA LYS A 67 -13.38 9.08 -9.86
C LYS A 67 -12.82 10.34 -10.50
N GLN A 68 -11.79 10.93 -9.92
CA GLN A 68 -11.21 12.18 -10.41
C GLN A 68 -10.27 11.97 -11.60
N THR A 69 -9.65 10.79 -11.68
CA THR A 69 -8.67 10.44 -12.72
C THR A 69 -9.29 9.70 -13.89
N GLY A 70 -10.51 9.19 -13.74
CA GLY A 70 -11.25 8.51 -14.79
C GLY A 70 -12.66 8.13 -14.36
N LYS A 71 -13.15 7.00 -14.88
CA LYS A 71 -14.48 6.47 -14.57
C LYS A 71 -14.34 5.19 -13.75
N ILE A 72 -15.18 5.03 -12.72
CA ILE A 72 -15.44 3.71 -12.13
C ILE A 72 -16.42 2.99 -13.05
N ASP A 73 -15.89 2.11 -13.89
CA ASP A 73 -16.65 1.30 -14.86
C ASP A 73 -16.78 -0.17 -14.43
N ASP A 74 -16.00 -0.58 -13.44
CA ASP A 74 -16.04 -1.90 -12.80
C ASP A 74 -16.20 -1.72 -11.28
N ARG A 75 -17.39 -2.06 -10.77
CA ARG A 75 -17.72 -1.91 -9.34
C ARG A 75 -17.10 -3.01 -8.50
N ASP A 76 -17.01 -4.23 -9.02
CA ASP A 76 -16.47 -5.38 -8.29
C ASP A 76 -14.96 -5.22 -8.10
N ALA A 77 -14.25 -4.74 -9.12
CA ALA A 77 -12.84 -4.40 -8.99
C ALA A 77 -12.59 -3.29 -7.96
N LEU A 78 -13.49 -2.30 -7.87
CA LEU A 78 -13.38 -1.25 -6.87
C LEU A 78 -13.59 -1.81 -5.46
N GLU A 79 -14.66 -2.57 -5.24
CA GLU A 79 -14.92 -3.16 -3.92
C GLU A 79 -13.82 -4.15 -3.51
N HIS A 80 -13.28 -4.91 -4.47
CA HIS A 80 -12.12 -5.78 -4.26
C HIS A 80 -10.91 -4.97 -3.79
N LEU A 81 -10.52 -3.91 -4.52
CA LEU A 81 -9.44 -3.01 -4.10
C LEU A 81 -9.69 -2.46 -2.68
N LEU A 82 -10.88 -1.93 -2.42
CA LEU A 82 -11.21 -1.33 -1.12
C LEU A 82 -11.16 -2.36 0.01
N SER A 83 -11.50 -3.61 -0.26
CA SER A 83 -11.42 -4.71 0.72
C SER A 83 -9.98 -5.06 1.12
N LEU A 84 -9.04 -4.93 0.18
CA LEU A 84 -7.60 -5.19 0.40
C LEU A 84 -6.89 -4.06 1.15
N LEU A 85 -7.49 -2.86 1.21
CA LEU A 85 -6.89 -1.73 1.91
C LEU A 85 -6.87 -1.94 3.42
N GLN A 86 -5.70 -1.68 4.00
CA GLN A 86 -5.47 -1.54 5.44
C GLN A 86 -4.73 -0.22 5.70
N TYR A 87 -4.72 0.25 6.95
CA TYR A 87 -4.12 1.52 7.30
C TYR A 87 -3.39 1.50 8.63
N VAL A 88 -2.19 2.06 8.64
CA VAL A 88 -1.40 2.33 9.84
C VAL A 88 -1.12 3.83 9.92
N GLY A 89 -1.70 4.47 10.93
CA GLY A 89 -1.45 5.87 11.24
C GLY A 89 -0.30 6.00 12.23
N GLY A 90 0.71 6.81 11.93
CA GLY A 90 1.84 6.99 12.84
C GLY A 90 3.01 7.79 12.28
N ASP A 91 3.86 8.28 13.18
CA ASP A 91 5.10 8.99 12.83
C ASP A 91 6.18 7.97 12.46
N TYR A 92 6.93 8.24 11.38
CA TYR A 92 8.06 7.41 10.95
C TYR A 92 9.26 7.48 11.92
N ASN A 93 9.24 8.38 12.90
CA ASN A 93 10.20 8.40 14.00
C ASN A 93 9.83 7.45 15.14
N ASP A 94 8.58 6.97 15.19
CA ASP A 94 8.09 6.16 16.29
C ASP A 94 8.18 4.66 15.95
N LEU A 95 8.85 3.90 16.82
CA LEU A 95 8.95 2.45 16.71
C LEU A 95 7.57 1.78 16.76
N GLU A 96 6.61 2.37 17.46
CA GLU A 96 5.25 1.83 17.55
C GLU A 96 4.56 1.81 16.17
N THR A 97 4.88 2.75 15.27
CA THR A 97 4.38 2.73 13.89
C THR A 97 4.84 1.48 13.15
N PHE A 98 6.11 1.09 13.30
CA PHE A 98 6.67 -0.09 12.64
C PHE A 98 6.21 -1.40 13.28
N LYS A 99 6.00 -1.41 14.61
CA LYS A 99 5.35 -2.54 15.30
C LYS A 99 3.92 -2.74 14.81
N ALA A 100 3.13 -1.66 14.71
CA ALA A 100 1.78 -1.71 14.19
C ALA A 100 1.76 -2.16 12.72
N LEU A 101 2.72 -1.70 11.90
CA LEU A 101 2.89 -2.19 10.52
C LEU A 101 3.17 -3.69 10.47
N LYS A 102 4.09 -4.19 11.30
CA LYS A 102 4.40 -5.62 11.39
C LYS A 102 3.19 -6.45 11.80
N GLN A 103 2.42 -5.98 12.80
CA GLN A 103 1.18 -6.64 13.21
C GLN A 103 0.14 -6.65 12.08
N THR A 104 0.02 -5.54 11.35
CA THR A 104 -0.91 -5.38 10.22
C THR A 104 -0.55 -6.31 9.06
N LEU A 105 0.75 -6.52 8.80
CA LEU A 105 1.25 -7.44 7.78
C LEU A 105 1.02 -8.92 8.10
N GLY A 106 0.84 -9.27 9.38
CA GLY A 106 0.57 -10.65 9.80
C GLY A 106 1.64 -11.63 9.33
N ASP A 107 1.22 -12.64 8.56
CA ASP A 107 2.08 -13.73 8.09
C ASP A 107 2.83 -13.42 6.77
N ALA A 108 2.72 -12.20 6.23
CA ALA A 108 3.43 -11.79 5.02
C ALA A 108 4.95 -11.91 5.19
N GLN A 109 5.62 -12.57 4.23
CA GLN A 109 7.06 -12.85 4.23
C GLN A 109 7.83 -11.98 3.23
N HIS A 110 7.18 -11.53 2.15
CA HIS A 110 7.80 -10.74 1.08
C HIS A 110 7.04 -9.43 0.79
N PRO A 111 6.82 -8.56 1.78
CA PRO A 111 6.18 -7.27 1.56
C PRO A 111 7.02 -6.37 0.63
N ALA A 112 6.40 -5.86 -0.44
CA ALA A 112 6.97 -4.80 -1.26
C ALA A 112 6.69 -3.44 -0.62
N HIS A 113 7.73 -2.62 -0.43
CA HIS A 113 7.60 -1.31 0.22
C HIS A 113 7.78 -0.18 -0.80
N TYR A 114 6.72 0.59 -1.03
CA TYR A 114 6.70 1.75 -1.91
C TYR A 114 6.83 3.04 -1.08
N LEU A 115 7.91 3.79 -1.29
CA LEU A 115 8.20 5.03 -0.56
C LEU A 115 7.65 6.26 -1.29
N ALA A 116 6.34 6.51 -1.23
CA ALA A 116 5.70 7.73 -1.76
C ALA A 116 5.85 8.92 -0.79
N ILE A 117 7.07 9.15 -0.30
CA ILE A 117 7.43 10.16 0.69
C ILE A 117 8.63 10.99 0.20
N PRO A 118 8.90 12.17 0.79
CA PRO A 118 10.11 12.91 0.50
C PRO A 118 11.39 12.06 0.68
N PRO A 119 12.40 12.16 -0.21
CA PRO A 119 13.63 11.38 -0.12
C PRO A 119 14.38 11.49 1.22
N ALA A 120 14.28 12.64 1.88
CA ALA A 120 14.86 12.88 3.20
C ALA A 120 14.36 11.91 4.29
N LEU A 121 13.21 11.26 4.08
CA LEU A 121 12.62 10.29 5.01
C LEU A 121 13.00 8.84 4.67
N PHE A 122 13.63 8.55 3.53
CA PHE A 122 13.92 7.18 3.08
C PHE A 122 14.81 6.44 4.07
N ALA A 123 15.95 7.02 4.45
CA ALA A 123 16.87 6.39 5.39
C ALA A 123 16.22 6.10 6.75
N LYS A 124 15.29 6.96 7.17
CA LYS A 124 14.55 6.80 8.42
C LYS A 124 13.58 5.61 8.34
N VAL A 125 12.76 5.56 7.30
CA VAL A 125 11.81 4.45 7.09
C VAL A 125 12.54 3.12 6.93
N ILE A 126 13.62 3.07 6.13
CA ILE A 126 14.39 1.84 5.92
C ILE A 126 15.01 1.34 7.23
N LYS A 127 15.54 2.24 8.07
CA LYS A 127 16.04 1.86 9.40
C LYS A 127 14.92 1.31 10.30
N GLY A 128 13.77 1.97 10.33
CA GLY A 128 12.62 1.52 11.12
C GLY A 128 12.09 0.16 10.70
N LEU A 129 12.15 -0.17 9.41
CA LEU A 129 11.80 -1.50 8.88
C LEU A 129 12.77 -2.61 9.30
N GLY A 130 14.03 -2.29 9.60
CA GLY A 130 15.03 -3.24 10.08
C GLY A 130 15.08 -3.41 11.59
N SER A 131 14.19 -2.74 12.33
CA SER A 131 14.11 -2.73 13.80
C SER A 131 13.13 -3.78 14.33
#